data_AF-A0A2V7ZZE9-F1
#
_entry.id   AF-A0A2V7ZZE9-F1
#
_cell.length_a   1.000
_cell.length_b   1.000
_cell.length_c   1.000
_cell.angle_alpha   90.00
_cell.angle_beta   90.00
_cell.angle_gamma   90.00
#
_symmetry.space_group_name_H-M   'P 1'
#
loop_
_entity.id
_entity.type
_entity.pdbx_description
1 polymer ?
#
loop_
_entity_poly.entity_id
_entity_poly.type
_entity_poly.pdbx_seq_one_letter_code
_entity_poly.pdbx_strand_id
1 'polypeptide(L)'
;MYGVAPALGAEINDRLARFAKAHPRNALAQFHYAMSLWKGQPAAPGDLRPVEALLRRAVALDRSFAKGFLQLGILLSDQQRYREAIQELRSATRLEPDLAQAHYRLSQAYQRTGQKALAAKELEIFERLSARTSRNNYPTLSNPSVISMYVPHGSVMKAMAIPSAGTFL
;
A
#
# COMPACT_ATOMS: atom_id res chain seq x y z
N MET A 1 -11.82 -14.87 22.56
CA MET A 1 -11.46 -13.47 22.26
C MET A 1 -9.93 -13.41 22.16
N TYR A 2 -9.35 -13.67 20.98
CA TYR A 2 -7.88 -13.67 20.82
C TYR A 2 -7.38 -12.24 20.64
N GLY A 3 -7.05 -11.58 21.75
CA GLY A 3 -6.24 -10.37 21.71
C GLY A 3 -4.82 -10.76 21.33
N VAL A 4 -4.38 -10.39 20.12
CA VAL A 4 -2.96 -10.39 19.79
C VAL A 4 -2.29 -9.44 20.77
N ALA A 5 -1.55 -10.01 21.72
CA ALA A 5 -0.99 -9.29 22.84
C ALA A 5 0.00 -8.22 22.34
N PRO A 6 -0.03 -6.99 22.88
CA PRO A 6 0.92 -5.92 22.53
C PRO A 6 2.41 -6.33 22.68
N ALA A 7 2.70 -7.38 23.46
CA ALA A 7 4.02 -7.99 23.59
C ALA A 7 4.57 -8.58 22.26
N LEU A 8 3.72 -9.17 21.41
CA LEU A 8 4.15 -9.78 20.16
C LEU A 8 4.64 -8.71 19.15
N GLY A 9 3.98 -7.55 19.12
CA GLY A 9 4.40 -6.43 18.27
C GLY A 9 5.76 -5.86 18.69
N ALA A 10 5.99 -5.74 20.00
CA ALA A 10 7.28 -5.28 20.55
C ALA A 10 8.42 -6.27 20.23
N GLU A 11 8.18 -7.58 20.38
CA GLU A 11 9.19 -8.61 20.09
C GLU A 11 9.56 -8.66 18.59
N ILE A 12 8.57 -8.53 17.69
CA ILE A 12 8.80 -8.46 16.25
C ILE A 12 9.65 -7.22 15.91
N ASN A 13 9.34 -6.08 16.51
CA ASN A 13 10.11 -4.85 16.33
C ASN A 13 11.58 -5.04 16.77
N ASP A 14 11.81 -5.64 17.93
CA ASP A 14 13.16 -5.90 18.45
C ASP A 14 13.96 -6.87 17.59
N ARG A 15 13.30 -7.89 17.03
CA ARG A 15 13.95 -8.83 16.10
C ARG A 15 14.35 -8.12 14.81
N LEU A 16 13.45 -7.30 14.23
CA LEU A 16 13.73 -6.54 13.02
C LEU A 16 14.78 -5.44 13.26
N ALA A 17 14.79 -4.81 14.43
CA ALA A 17 15.81 -3.85 14.82
C ALA A 17 17.21 -4.48 14.85
N ARG A 18 17.35 -5.63 15.51
CA ARG A 18 18.61 -6.38 15.56
C ARG A 18 19.06 -6.81 14.18
N PHE A 19 18.14 -7.29 13.35
CA PHE A 19 18.43 -7.70 11.97
C PHE A 19 18.89 -6.52 11.10
N ALA A 20 18.18 -5.40 11.14
CA ALA A 20 18.57 -4.19 10.41
C ALA A 20 19.93 -3.65 10.86
N LYS A 21 20.24 -3.76 12.16
CA LYS A 21 21.55 -3.37 12.72
C LYS A 21 22.67 -4.32 12.29
N ALA A 22 22.41 -5.62 12.21
CA ALA A 22 23.36 -6.63 11.72
C ALA A 22 23.60 -6.52 10.21
N HIS A 23 22.63 -6.01 9.45
CA HIS A 23 22.69 -5.84 8.01
C HIS A 23 22.54 -4.37 7.58
N PRO A 24 23.50 -3.49 7.93
CA PRO A 24 23.41 -2.04 7.69
C PRO A 24 23.43 -1.64 6.21
N ARG A 25 23.79 -2.56 5.31
CA ARG A 25 23.83 -2.36 3.86
C ARG A 25 22.70 -3.09 3.12
N ASN A 26 21.75 -3.67 3.82
CA ASN A 26 20.59 -4.33 3.21
C ASN A 26 19.39 -3.37 3.19
N ALA A 27 19.02 -2.90 2.00
CA ALA A 27 17.90 -1.98 1.79
C ALA A 27 16.57 -2.53 2.35
N LEU A 28 16.30 -3.80 2.09
CA LEU A 28 15.07 -4.48 2.50
C LEU A 28 14.99 -4.64 4.03
N ALA A 29 16.12 -4.91 4.69
CA ALA A 29 16.19 -4.96 6.14
C ALA A 29 15.85 -3.61 6.80
N GLN A 30 16.42 -2.52 6.27
CA GLN A 30 16.11 -1.16 6.76
C GLN A 30 14.62 -0.82 6.52
N PHE A 31 14.10 -1.17 5.34
CA PHE A 31 12.71 -0.94 4.97
C PHE A 31 11.73 -1.68 5.88
N HIS A 32 11.90 -2.99 6.07
CA HIS A 32 10.99 -3.76 6.93
C HIS A 32 11.02 -3.29 8.37
N TYR A 33 12.18 -2.88 8.87
CA TYR A 33 12.27 -2.30 10.19
C TYR A 33 11.50 -0.97 10.26
N ALA A 34 11.66 -0.09 9.26
CA ALA A 34 10.90 1.16 9.17
C ALA A 34 9.38 0.90 9.16
N MET A 35 8.92 -0.06 8.35
CA MET A 35 7.50 -0.41 8.24
C MET A 35 6.96 -0.98 9.55
N SER A 36 7.75 -1.77 10.27
CA SER A 36 7.38 -2.33 11.57
C SER A 36 7.21 -1.23 12.61
N LEU A 37 8.14 -0.28 12.66
CA LEU A 37 8.02 0.89 13.54
C LEU A 37 6.79 1.74 13.20
N TRP A 38 6.53 1.96 11.91
CA TRP A 38 5.45 2.83 11.47
C TRP A 38 4.06 2.21 11.64
N LYS A 39 3.91 0.91 11.39
CA LYS A 39 2.63 0.18 11.51
C LYS A 39 2.39 -0.42 12.90
N GLY A 40 3.45 -0.57 13.70
CA GLY A 40 3.39 -1.19 15.02
C GLY A 40 3.09 -0.23 16.18
N GLN A 41 3.08 1.09 15.96
CA GLN A 41 2.72 2.07 17.00
C GLN A 41 1.25 2.47 16.90
N PRO A 42 0.51 2.56 18.03
CA PRO A 42 -0.84 3.13 18.03
C PRO A 42 -0.80 4.61 17.64
N ALA A 43 -1.91 5.07 17.06
CA ALA A 43 -2.17 6.28 16.28
C ALA A 43 -1.80 7.66 16.88
N ALA A 44 -0.96 7.73 17.92
CA ALA A 44 -0.31 8.97 18.29
C ALA A 44 0.76 9.32 17.24
N PRO A 45 0.98 10.61 16.93
CA PRO A 45 2.17 11.03 16.21
C PRO A 45 3.39 10.76 17.12
N GLY A 46 3.86 9.52 17.11
CA GLY A 46 5.15 9.14 17.65
C GLY A 46 6.25 9.83 16.86
N ASP A 47 7.47 9.81 17.40
CA ASP A 47 8.63 10.33 16.68
C ASP A 47 8.84 9.55 15.37
N LEU A 48 8.49 10.15 14.23
CA LEU A 48 8.64 9.57 12.89
C LEU A 48 10.05 9.75 12.31
N ARG A 49 10.96 10.45 13.01
CA ARG A 49 12.35 10.66 12.54
C ARG A 49 13.10 9.34 12.32
N PRO A 50 13.00 8.31 13.19
CA PRO A 50 13.64 7.02 12.94
C PRO A 50 13.08 6.31 11.71
N VAL A 51 11.76 6.41 11.47
CA VAL A 51 11.11 5.81 10.30
C VAL A 51 11.63 6.48 9.02
N GLU A 52 11.67 7.81 8.99
CA GLU A 52 12.19 8.55 7.84
C GLU A 52 13.66 8.20 7.56
N ALA A 53 14.50 8.16 8.61
CA ALA A 53 15.92 7.83 8.48
C ALA A 53 16.13 6.43 7.88
N LEU A 54 15.36 5.44 8.34
CA LEU A 54 15.43 4.07 7.82
C LEU A 54 14.95 3.98 6.36
N LEU A 55 13.86 4.67 6.01
CA LEU A 55 13.36 4.70 4.63
C LEU A 55 14.34 5.42 3.68
N ARG A 56 14.88 6.58 4.08
CA ARG A 56 15.93 7.29 3.31
C ARG A 56 17.16 6.41 3.10
N ARG A 57 17.56 5.65 4.12
CA ARG A 57 18.66 4.70 4.01
C ARG A 57 18.33 3.55 3.05
N ALA A 58 17.12 3.00 3.12
CA ALA A 58 16.68 1.94 2.22
C ALA A 58 16.75 2.38 0.75
N VAL A 59 16.19 3.55 0.41
CA VAL A 59 16.23 4.06 -0.98
C VAL A 59 17.62 4.54 -1.41
N ALA A 60 18.50 4.91 -0.47
CA ALA A 60 19.89 5.23 -0.78
C ALA A 60 20.71 3.97 -1.10
N LEU A 61 20.44 2.86 -0.40
CA LEU A 61 21.08 1.56 -0.62
C LEU A 61 20.59 0.88 -1.90
N ASP A 62 19.31 1.03 -2.23
CA ASP A 62 18.71 0.51 -3.45
C ASP A 62 17.90 1.59 -4.16
N ARG A 63 18.51 2.15 -5.22
CA ARG A 63 17.91 3.20 -6.07
C ARG A 63 16.84 2.67 -7.02
N SER A 64 16.67 1.36 -7.12
CA SER A 64 15.61 0.71 -7.91
C SER A 64 14.38 0.35 -7.08
N PHE A 65 14.40 0.62 -5.77
CA PHE A 65 13.36 0.18 -4.86
C PHE A 65 12.12 1.08 -4.83
N ALA A 66 11.24 0.93 -5.83
CA ALA A 66 10.04 1.76 -6.01
C ALA A 66 9.14 1.81 -4.77
N LYS A 67 8.92 0.67 -4.09
CA LYS A 67 8.12 0.61 -2.85
C LYS A 67 8.74 1.42 -1.70
N GLY A 68 10.08 1.48 -1.62
CA GLY A 68 10.78 2.31 -0.63
C GLY A 68 10.50 3.80 -0.85
N PHE A 69 10.62 4.24 -2.12
CA PHE A 69 10.29 5.61 -2.52
C PHE A 69 8.81 5.95 -2.26
N LEU A 70 7.89 5.02 -2.54
CA LEU A 70 6.47 5.20 -2.23
C LEU A 70 6.24 5.42 -0.73
N GLN A 71 6.77 4.55 0.13
CA GLN A 71 6.54 4.68 1.58
C GLN A 71 7.17 5.95 2.15
N LEU A 72 8.35 6.36 1.67
CA LEU A 72 8.96 7.63 2.06
C LEU A 72 8.10 8.82 1.64
N GLY A 73 7.55 8.78 0.42
CA GLY A 73 6.62 9.81 -0.06
C GLY A 73 5.32 9.91 0.74
N ILE A 74 4.76 8.77 1.17
CA ILE A 74 3.58 8.75 2.05
C ILE A 74 3.93 9.37 3.40
N LEU A 75 5.03 8.95 4.03
CA LEU A 75 5.48 9.48 5.32
C LEU A 75 5.67 11.01 5.28
N LEU A 76 6.33 11.52 4.24
CA LEU A 76 6.53 12.94 4.04
C LEU A 76 5.21 13.70 3.81
N SER A 77 4.24 13.08 3.11
CA SER A 77 2.91 13.65 2.90
C SER A 77 2.12 13.74 4.21
N ASP A 78 2.21 12.72 5.07
CA ASP A 78 1.58 12.71 6.39
C ASP A 78 2.18 13.80 7.31
N GLN A 79 3.46 14.14 7.11
CA GLN A 79 4.14 15.27 7.74
C GLN A 79 3.91 16.62 7.01
N GLN A 80 3.00 16.68 6.04
CA GLN A 80 2.70 17.86 5.22
C GLN A 80 3.89 18.42 4.41
N ARG A 81 4.98 17.66 4.27
CA ARG A 81 6.18 17.99 3.48
C ARG A 81 5.96 17.62 2.01
N TYR A 82 4.90 18.18 1.41
CA TYR A 82 4.40 17.76 0.10
C TYR A 82 5.41 17.91 -1.05
N ARG A 83 6.29 18.93 -1.01
CA ARG A 83 7.30 19.13 -2.05
C ARG A 83 8.34 17.99 -2.07
N GLU A 84 8.79 17.55 -0.90
CA GLU A 84 9.70 16.40 -0.79
C GLU A 84 8.97 15.10 -1.16
N ALA A 85 7.73 14.94 -0.68
CA ALA A 85 6.90 13.79 -1.03
C ALA A 85 6.75 13.63 -2.56
N ILE A 86 6.53 14.72 -3.30
CA ILE A 86 6.44 14.70 -4.77
C ILE A 86 7.73 14.13 -5.39
N GLN A 87 8.92 14.47 -4.88
CA GLN A 87 10.18 13.97 -5.45
C GLN A 87 10.32 12.45 -5.28
N GLU A 88 9.98 11.95 -4.09
CA GLU A 88 10.04 10.53 -3.79
C GLU A 88 8.98 9.75 -4.56
N LEU A 89 7.74 10.25 -4.59
CA LEU A 89 6.64 9.64 -5.34
C LEU A 89 6.88 9.62 -6.86
N ARG A 90 7.49 10.66 -7.43
CA ARG A 90 7.93 10.65 -8.84
C ARG A 90 9.02 9.62 -9.11
N SER A 91 9.88 9.35 -8.13
CA SER A 91 10.87 8.29 -8.25
C SER A 91 10.21 6.92 -8.24
N ALA A 92 9.20 6.72 -7.38
CA ALA A 92 8.40 5.50 -7.37
C ALA A 92 7.68 5.26 -8.72
N THR A 93 7.00 6.26 -9.28
CA THR A 93 6.28 6.11 -10.57
C THR A 93 7.19 5.98 -11.77
N ARG A 94 8.43 6.48 -11.70
CA ARG A 94 9.43 6.27 -12.75
C ARG A 94 10.01 4.84 -12.73
N LEU A 95 10.16 4.26 -11.55
CA LEU A 95 10.69 2.90 -11.38
C LEU A 95 9.62 1.85 -11.66
N GLU A 96 8.39 2.06 -11.16
CA GLU A 96 7.23 1.20 -11.40
C GLU A 96 6.06 2.06 -11.92
N PRO A 97 5.93 2.25 -13.25
CA PRO A 97 4.86 3.05 -13.85
C PRO A 97 3.45 2.50 -13.69
N ASP A 98 3.31 1.25 -13.24
CA ASP A 98 2.03 0.60 -12.96
C ASP A 98 1.70 0.54 -11.46
N LEU A 99 2.53 1.16 -10.61
CA LEU A 99 2.29 1.29 -9.17
C LEU A 99 1.17 2.29 -8.90
N ALA A 100 -0.08 1.85 -9.06
CA ALA A 100 -1.28 2.67 -8.97
C ALA A 100 -1.32 3.54 -7.69
N GLN A 101 -0.92 2.98 -6.55
CA GLN A 101 -0.88 3.71 -5.28
C GLN A 101 0.05 4.93 -5.32
N ALA A 102 1.18 4.86 -6.03
CA ALA A 102 2.10 5.99 -6.16
C ALA A 102 1.48 7.14 -6.97
N HIS A 103 0.77 6.83 -8.06
CA HIS A 103 0.03 7.82 -8.85
C HIS A 103 -1.06 8.52 -8.02
N TYR A 104 -1.82 7.76 -7.22
CA TYR A 104 -2.82 8.35 -6.33
C TYR A 104 -2.21 9.27 -5.27
N ARG A 105 -1.11 8.84 -4.61
CA ARG A 105 -0.43 9.69 -3.62
C ARG A 105 0.19 10.92 -4.25
N LEU A 106 0.72 10.81 -5.46
CA LEU A 106 1.31 11.91 -6.20
C LEU A 106 0.25 12.93 -6.62
N SER A 107 -0.94 12.48 -7.03
CA SER A 107 -2.06 13.38 -7.35
C SER A 107 -2.49 14.18 -6.11
N GLN A 108 -2.61 13.53 -4.95
CA GLN A 108 -2.93 14.21 -3.67
C GLN A 108 -1.88 15.26 -3.31
N ALA A 109 -0.59 14.93 -3.42
CA ALA A 109 0.49 15.87 -3.11
C ALA A 109 0.52 17.07 -4.09
N TYR A 110 0.22 16.85 -5.37
CA TYR A 110 0.06 17.94 -6.34
C TYR A 110 -1.15 18.84 -6.04
N GLN A 111 -2.29 18.28 -5.60
CA GLN A 111 -3.44 19.08 -5.18
C GLN A 111 -3.08 19.98 -3.99
N ARG A 112 -2.39 19.43 -2.98
CA ARG A 112 -1.95 20.17 -1.78
C ARG A 112 -0.96 21.29 -2.09
N THR A 113 -0.23 21.20 -3.20
CA THR A 113 0.72 22.22 -3.65
C THR A 113 0.16 23.13 -4.75
N GLY A 114 -1.12 23.01 -5.10
CA GLY A 114 -1.79 23.86 -6.09
C GLY A 114 -1.54 23.46 -7.56
N GLN A 115 -0.82 22.38 -7.81
CA GLN A 115 -0.47 21.91 -9.16
C GLN A 115 -1.61 21.09 -9.79
N LYS A 116 -2.78 21.72 -9.98
CA LYS A 116 -4.04 21.03 -10.37
C LYS A 116 -3.94 20.22 -11.67
N ALA A 117 -3.25 20.73 -12.69
CA ALA A 117 -3.10 20.02 -13.97
C ALA A 117 -2.31 18.72 -13.82
N LEU A 118 -1.22 18.74 -13.05
CA LEU A 118 -0.42 17.54 -12.75
C LEU A 118 -1.21 16.57 -11.89
N ALA A 119 -1.97 17.06 -10.90
CA ALA A 119 -2.85 16.21 -10.10
C ALA A 119 -3.89 15.46 -10.94
N ALA A 120 -4.57 16.14 -11.87
CA ALA A 120 -5.56 15.53 -12.74
C ALA A 120 -4.94 14.41 -13.62
N LYS A 121 -3.75 14.67 -14.18
CA LYS A 121 -3.01 13.69 -14.98
C LYS A 121 -2.66 12.42 -14.17
N GLU A 122 -2.14 12.59 -12.96
CA GLU A 122 -1.79 11.44 -12.11
C GLU A 122 -3.03 10.66 -11.64
N LEU A 123 -4.15 11.35 -11.41
CA LEU A 123 -5.42 10.72 -11.06
C LEU A 123 -5.98 9.88 -12.21
N GLU A 124 -5.94 10.38 -13.45
CA GLU A 124 -6.35 9.64 -14.64
C GLU A 124 -5.52 8.34 -14.81
N ILE A 125 -4.21 8.41 -14.57
CA ILE A 125 -3.35 7.23 -14.61
C ILE A 125 -3.75 6.21 -13.54
N PHE A 126 -4.01 6.66 -12.30
CA PHE A 126 -4.48 5.79 -11.23
C PHE A 126 -5.81 5.08 -11.58
N GLU A 127 -6.77 5.81 -12.14
CA GLU A 127 -8.06 5.26 -12.57
C GLU A 127 -7.88 4.20 -13.66
N ARG A 128 -7.03 4.47 -14.66
CA ARG A 128 -6.70 3.51 -15.72
C ARG A 128 -6.05 2.24 -15.16
N LEU A 129 -5.11 2.38 -14.22
CA LEU A 129 -4.40 1.24 -13.61
C LEU A 129 -5.32 0.42 -12.69
N SER A 130 -6.19 1.08 -11.91
CA SER A 130 -7.15 0.40 -11.05
C SER A 130 -8.20 -0.36 -11.86
N ALA A 131 -8.71 0.22 -12.96
CA ALA A 131 -9.61 -0.46 -13.88
C ALA A 131 -8.96 -1.70 -14.53
N ARG A 132 -7.68 -1.63 -14.91
CA ARG A 132 -6.92 -2.78 -15.43
C ARG A 132 -6.81 -3.91 -14.42
N THR A 133 -6.56 -3.56 -13.15
CA THR A 133 -6.42 -4.52 -12.06
C THR A 133 -7.75 -5.23 -11.76
N SER A 134 -8.86 -4.48 -11.69
CA SER A 134 -10.20 -5.04 -11.49
C SER A 134 -10.63 -5.95 -12.64
N ARG A 135 -10.24 -5.62 -13.87
CA ARG A 135 -10.53 -6.44 -15.06
C ARG A 135 -9.73 -7.75 -15.10
N ASN A 136 -8.48 -7.74 -14.63
CA ASN A 136 -7.64 -8.95 -14.59
C ASN A 136 -7.97 -9.88 -13.41
N ASN A 137 -8.57 -9.37 -12.33
CA ASN A 137 -9.01 -10.19 -11.19
C ASN A 137 -10.33 -10.94 -11.43
N TYR A 138 -10.94 -10.78 -12.61
CA TYR A 138 -12.04 -11.62 -13.09
C TYR A 138 -11.77 -11.99 -14.55
N PRO A 139 -11.00 -13.06 -14.84
CA PRO A 139 -11.11 -13.69 -16.15
C PRO A 139 -12.58 -14.08 -16.33
N THR A 140 -13.18 -13.61 -17.41
CA THR A 140 -14.56 -13.84 -17.79
C THR A 140 -14.97 -15.29 -17.51
N LEU A 141 -15.98 -15.49 -16.66
CA LEU A 141 -16.72 -16.74 -16.51
C LEU A 141 -17.44 -17.06 -17.82
N SER A 142 -16.71 -17.59 -18.79
CA SER A 142 -17.27 -18.24 -19.99
C SER A 142 -17.50 -19.73 -19.77
N ASN A 143 -17.55 -20.19 -18.51
CA ASN A 143 -17.85 -21.58 -18.17
C ASN A 143 -18.93 -21.62 -17.07
N PRO A 144 -20.19 -22.03 -17.38
CA PRO A 144 -21.33 -21.94 -16.46
C PRO A 144 -21.32 -22.95 -15.29
N SER A 145 -20.22 -23.66 -15.02
CA SER A 145 -20.21 -24.79 -14.07
C SER A 145 -19.47 -24.55 -12.75
N VAL A 146 -18.97 -23.35 -12.44
CA VAL A 146 -18.23 -23.12 -11.19
C VAL A 146 -18.86 -22.02 -10.36
N ILE A 147 -19.80 -22.41 -9.51
CA ILE A 147 -20.17 -21.63 -8.33
C ILE A 147 -19.07 -21.90 -7.29
N SER A 148 -18.15 -20.94 -7.10
CA SER A 148 -17.29 -20.95 -5.92
C SER A 148 -16.97 -19.53 -5.46
N MET A 149 -17.89 -19.02 -4.65
CA MET A 149 -17.65 -18.41 -3.34
C MET A 149 -16.26 -17.78 -3.11
N TYR A 150 -16.13 -16.49 -3.44
CA TYR A 150 -15.24 -15.61 -2.70
C TYR A 150 -15.96 -14.30 -2.38
N VAL A 151 -16.20 -14.08 -1.09
CA VAL A 151 -16.88 -12.91 -0.53
C VAL A 151 -15.80 -11.97 0.03
N PRO A 152 -15.61 -10.76 -0.51
CA PRO A 152 -14.80 -9.76 0.17
C PRO A 152 -15.59 -9.25 1.39
N HIS A 153 -14.92 -9.17 2.54
CA HIS A 153 -15.44 -8.64 3.79
C HIS A 153 -16.27 -7.37 3.60
N GLY A 154 -17.53 -7.37 4.05
CA GLY A 154 -18.25 -6.13 4.36
C GLY A 154 -19.60 -5.86 3.69
N SER A 155 -20.33 -6.85 3.17
CA SER A 155 -21.74 -6.63 2.79
C SER A 155 -22.63 -7.75 3.32
N VAL A 156 -23.64 -7.34 4.08
CA VAL A 156 -24.61 -8.19 4.79
C VAL A 156 -25.39 -9.08 3.82
N MET A 157 -25.46 -10.37 4.14
CA MET A 157 -26.29 -11.32 3.42
C MET A 157 -27.78 -11.00 3.60
N LYS A 158 -28.53 -10.90 2.50
CA LYS A 158 -29.94 -11.27 2.50
C LYS A 158 -30.11 -12.41 1.50
N ALA A 159 -30.09 -13.63 2.02
CA ALA A 159 -30.42 -14.82 1.26
C ALA A 159 -31.89 -14.71 0.82
N MET A 160 -32.16 -14.80 -0.48
CA MET A 160 -33.49 -15.01 -1.02
C MET A 160 -33.47 -16.31 -1.82
N ALA A 161 -34.38 -17.22 -1.45
CA ALA A 161 -34.42 -18.62 -1.85
C ALA A 161 -34.61 -18.81 -3.36
N ILE A 162 -34.00 -19.87 -3.90
CA ILE A 162 -34.35 -20.42 -5.20
C ILE A 162 -35.49 -21.43 -4.95
N PRO A 163 -36.70 -21.26 -5.52
CA PRO A 163 -37.66 -22.36 -5.58
C PRO A 163 -37.15 -23.40 -6.58
N SER A 164 -36.99 -24.65 -6.14
CA SER A 164 -36.59 -25.77 -6.97
C SER A 164 -37.73 -26.22 -7.90
N ALA A 165 -37.42 -26.22 -9.20
CA ALA A 165 -37.89 -27.12 -10.25
C ALA A 165 -39.41 -27.26 -10.49
N GLY A 166 -39.88 -26.59 -11.54
CA GLY A 166 -41.03 -27.02 -12.33
C GLY A 166 -40.56 -27.83 -13.56
N THR A 167 -41.01 -29.09 -13.60
CA THR A 167 -41.52 -29.87 -14.75
C THR A 167 -40.60 -30.20 -15.93
N PHE A 168 -40.44 -31.50 -16.21
CA PHE A 168 -40.51 -32.25 -17.51
C PHE A 168 -40.28 -33.73 -17.13
N LEU A 169 -41.07 -34.76 -17.45
CA LEU A 169 -42.28 -35.03 -18.24
C LEU A 169 -43.10 -36.09 -17.49
#